data_AF-A0A0L8FV66-F1
#
_entry.id   AF-A0A0L8FV66-F1
#
_cell.length_a   1.000
_cell.length_b   1.000
_cell.length_c   1.000
_cell.angle_alpha   90.00
_cell.angle_beta   90.00
_cell.angle_gamma   90.00
#
_symmetry.space_group_name_H-M   'P 1'
#
loop_
_entity.id
_entity.type
_entity.pdbx_description
1 polymer ?
#
loop_
_entity_poly.entity_id
_entity_poly.type
_entity_poly.pdbx_seq_one_letter_code
_entity_poly.pdbx_strand_id
1 'polypeptide(L)'
;MKAQLQWVGHQETPGRPLRRYKDSLKTSLEACGISAHGWESLASDRGAWRPAVQKGVRLFEEKRPKSLHLKRQARKERIPNPTSAVRCPTCGRVCASTFGLRSHLRRH
;
A
#
# COMPACT_ATOMS: atom_id res chain seq x y z
N MET A 1 -15.89 10.65 38.63
CA MET A 1 -14.98 11.34 37.66
C MET A 1 -15.05 10.58 36.33
N LYS A 2 -15.83 11.06 35.36
CA LYS A 2 -15.98 10.39 34.04
C LYS A 2 -14.93 10.96 33.10
N ALA A 3 -13.92 10.15 32.73
CA ALA A 3 -12.95 10.51 31.70
C ALA A 3 -13.60 10.35 30.33
N GLN A 4 -13.95 11.47 29.71
CA GLN A 4 -14.46 11.55 28.35
C GLN A 4 -13.27 11.39 27.39
N LEU A 5 -13.11 10.20 26.82
CA LEU A 5 -12.11 9.96 25.79
C LEU A 5 -12.54 10.69 24.50
N GLN A 6 -11.95 11.86 24.30
CA GLN A 6 -12.07 12.66 23.09
C GLN A 6 -11.46 11.89 21.92
N TRP A 7 -12.28 11.61 20.91
CA TRP A 7 -11.85 11.01 19.66
C TRP A 7 -10.98 12.01 18.89
N VAL A 8 -9.66 11.82 18.88
CA VAL A 8 -8.81 12.40 17.83
C VAL A 8 -8.91 11.43 16.65
N GLY A 9 -9.94 11.64 15.82
CA GLY A 9 -10.00 11.02 14.50
C GLY A 9 -8.70 11.34 13.75
N HIS A 10 -8.19 10.38 13.00
CA HIS A 10 -7.14 10.64 12.03
C HIS A 10 -7.71 11.72 11.10
N GLN A 11 -7.22 12.95 11.22
CA GLN A 11 -7.68 14.07 10.41
C GLN A 11 -7.11 13.83 9.01
N GLU A 12 -7.90 13.14 8.18
CA GLU A 12 -7.70 13.13 6.74
C GLU A 12 -7.57 14.59 6.33
N THR A 13 -6.41 14.98 5.79
CA THR A 13 -6.17 16.35 5.34
C THR A 13 -7.17 16.66 4.23
N PRO A 14 -8.09 17.63 4.40
CA PRO A 14 -9.00 17.99 3.33
C PRO A 14 -8.18 18.54 2.16
N GLY A 15 -8.31 17.95 0.97
CA GLY A 15 -7.90 18.62 -0.28
C GLY A 15 -6.67 18.09 -1.02
N ARG A 16 -6.17 16.87 -0.79
CA ARG A 16 -5.15 16.31 -1.69
C ARG A 16 -5.77 16.09 -3.09
N PRO A 17 -5.22 16.69 -4.16
CA PRO A 17 -5.71 16.44 -5.50
C PRO A 17 -5.67 14.95 -5.85
N LEU A 18 -6.73 14.47 -6.50
CA LEU A 18 -6.77 13.11 -7.02
C LEU A 18 -5.62 12.90 -8.01
N ARG A 19 -5.01 11.71 -7.95
CA ARG A 19 -3.95 11.32 -8.87
C ARG A 19 -4.50 11.36 -10.30
N ARG A 20 -3.82 12.08 -11.21
CA ARG A 20 -4.25 12.17 -12.60
C ARG A 20 -4.00 10.82 -13.29
N TYR A 21 -4.85 10.45 -14.24
CA TYR A 21 -4.68 9.24 -15.04
C TYR A 21 -3.29 9.17 -15.72
N LYS A 22 -2.80 10.31 -16.23
CA LYS A 22 -1.46 10.44 -16.82
C LYS A 22 -0.34 10.02 -15.86
N ASP A 23 -0.48 10.31 -14.58
CA ASP A 23 0.53 9.95 -13.57
C ASP A 23 0.54 8.44 -13.30
N SER A 24 -0.62 7.78 -13.41
CA SER A 24 -0.72 6.32 -13.35
C SER A 24 -0.05 5.68 -14.57
N LEU A 25 -0.31 6.19 -15.77
CA LEU A 25 0.32 5.70 -17.01
C LEU A 25 1.84 5.79 -16.96
N LYS A 26 2.41 6.93 -16.57
CA LYS A 26 3.86 7.11 -16.47
C LYS A 26 4.50 6.07 -15.54
N THR A 27 3.90 5.84 -14.37
CA THR A 27 4.43 4.82 -13.45
C THR A 27 4.32 3.40 -13.99
N SER A 28 3.27 3.09 -14.75
CA SER A 28 3.14 1.77 -15.40
C SER A 28 4.17 1.58 -16.50
N LEU A 29 4.47 2.62 -17.28
CA LEU A 29 5.51 2.59 -18.31
C LEU A 29 6.89 2.37 -17.69
N GLU A 30 7.23 3.12 -16.64
CA GLU A 30 8.50 2.97 -15.92
C GLU A 30 8.63 1.56 -15.33
N ALA A 31 7.55 1.02 -14.76
CA ALA A 31 7.52 -0.34 -14.24
C ALA A 31 7.75 -1.40 -15.34
N CYS A 32 7.35 -1.10 -16.57
CA CYS A 32 7.60 -1.90 -17.77
C CYS A 32 8.97 -1.62 -18.42
N GLY A 33 9.81 -0.75 -17.84
CA GLY A 33 11.11 -0.38 -18.40
C GLY A 33 11.04 0.53 -19.62
N ILE A 34 9.90 1.20 -19.84
CA ILE A 34 9.72 2.22 -20.86
C ILE A 34 9.86 3.59 -20.17
N SER A 35 10.75 4.44 -20.69
CA SER A 35 10.96 5.78 -20.11
C SER A 35 9.66 6.61 -20.17
N ALA A 36 9.29 7.24 -19.04
CA ALA A 36 8.18 8.20 -19.00
C ALA A 36 8.46 9.47 -19.84
N HIS A 37 9.71 9.71 -20.21
CA HIS A 37 10.13 10.74 -21.14
C HIS A 37 10.35 10.12 -22.53
N GLY A 38 9.73 10.69 -23.57
CA GLY A 38 9.93 10.26 -24.96
C GLY A 38 9.23 8.96 -25.37
N TRP A 39 8.35 8.41 -24.53
CA TRP A 39 7.53 7.25 -24.92
C TRP A 39 6.61 7.53 -26.11
N GLU A 40 6.24 8.79 -26.34
CA GLU A 40 5.45 9.25 -27.48
C GLU A 40 6.18 8.98 -28.80
N SER A 41 7.48 9.23 -28.87
CA SER A 41 8.31 8.94 -30.04
C SER A 41 8.39 7.43 -30.32
N LEU A 42 8.49 6.61 -29.27
CA LEU A 42 8.46 5.15 -29.40
C LEU A 42 7.07 4.65 -29.80
N ALA A 43 6.01 5.30 -29.32
CA ALA A 43 4.62 4.94 -29.62
C ALA A 43 4.20 5.32 -31.05
N SER A 44 4.82 6.34 -31.64
CA SER A 44 4.61 6.74 -33.04
C SER A 44 4.98 5.61 -34.00
N ASP A 45 6.02 4.84 -33.69
CA ASP A 45 6.30 3.59 -34.41
C ASP A 45 5.53 2.43 -33.78
N ARG A 46 4.37 2.10 -34.37
CA ARG A 46 3.54 0.98 -33.93
C ARG A 46 4.30 -0.36 -33.94
N GLY A 47 5.23 -0.54 -34.89
CA GLY A 47 6.02 -1.76 -35.06
C GLY A 47 7.00 -1.97 -33.90
N ALA A 48 7.61 -0.90 -33.40
CA ALA A 48 8.46 -0.94 -32.20
C ALA A 48 7.66 -0.91 -30.89
N TRP A 49 6.52 -0.21 -30.85
CA TRP A 49 5.71 -0.03 -29.64
C TRP A 49 5.19 -1.34 -29.07
N ARG A 50 4.51 -2.15 -29.91
CA ARG A 50 3.91 -3.41 -29.47
C ARG A 50 4.91 -4.38 -28.82
N PRO A 51 6.05 -4.72 -29.46
CA PRO A 51 7.02 -5.63 -28.85
C PRO A 51 7.69 -5.03 -27.61
N ALA A 52 7.93 -3.71 -27.57
CA ALA A 52 8.49 -3.03 -26.40
C ALA A 52 7.55 -3.15 -25.18
N VAL A 53 6.26 -2.88 -25.37
CA VAL A 53 5.24 -3.04 -24.31
C VAL A 53 5.13 -4.50 -23.88
N GLN A 54 5.04 -5.45 -24.80
CA GLN A 54 4.95 -6.87 -24.46
C GLN A 54 6.15 -7.36 -23.66
N LYS A 55 7.36 -7.00 -24.08
CA LYS A 55 8.60 -7.29 -23.35
C LYS A 55 8.56 -6.66 -21.96
N GLY A 56 8.16 -5.39 -21.86
CA GLY A 56 8.07 -4.66 -20.60
C GLY A 56 7.08 -5.28 -19.62
N VAL A 57 5.88 -5.63 -20.10
CA VAL A 57 4.84 -6.29 -19.30
C VAL A 57 5.31 -7.65 -18.80
N ARG A 58 5.95 -8.46 -19.66
CA ARG A 58 6.50 -9.76 -19.25
C ARG A 58 7.53 -9.60 -18.12
N LEU A 59 8.48 -8.67 -18.27
CA LEU A 59 9.48 -8.39 -17.24
C LEU A 59 8.85 -7.87 -15.94
N PHE A 60 7.81 -7.05 -16.03
CA PHE A 60 7.08 -6.56 -14.87
C PHE A 60 6.39 -7.71 -14.12
N GLU A 61 5.65 -8.56 -14.82
CA GLU A 61 4.95 -9.70 -14.23
C GLU A 61 5.90 -10.72 -13.61
N GLU A 62 7.08 -10.95 -14.21
CA GLU A 62 8.13 -11.80 -13.62
C GLU A 62 8.70 -11.22 -12.31
N LYS A 63 8.85 -9.90 -12.22
CA LYS A 63 9.39 -9.21 -11.03
C LYS A 63 8.34 -9.04 -9.93
N ARG A 64 7.06 -8.92 -10.29
CA ARG A 64 5.95 -8.66 -9.37
C ARG A 64 5.85 -9.67 -8.21
N PRO A 65 5.86 -11.00 -8.40
CA PRO A 65 5.76 -11.95 -7.29
C PRO A 65 6.97 -11.85 -6.35
N LYS A 66 8.19 -11.67 -6.88
CA LYS A 66 9.40 -11.49 -6.06
C LYS A 66 9.27 -10.27 -5.17
N SER A 67 8.83 -9.13 -5.71
CA SER A 67 8.57 -7.91 -4.92
C SER A 67 7.50 -8.12 -3.84
N LEU A 68 6.41 -8.84 -4.17
CA LEU A 68 5.36 -9.15 -3.20
C LEU A 68 5.86 -10.07 -2.07
N HIS A 69 6.68 -11.07 -2.40
CA HIS A 69 7.31 -11.94 -1.42
C HIS A 69 8.24 -11.17 -0.49
N LEU A 70 9.12 -10.32 -1.02
CA LEU A 70 10.02 -9.47 -0.23
C LEU A 70 9.23 -8.54 0.70
N LYS A 71 8.18 -7.87 0.20
CA LYS A 71 7.30 -7.02 1.03
C LYS A 71 6.56 -7.82 2.11
N ARG A 72 6.22 -9.08 1.84
CA ARG A 72 5.59 -9.95 2.84
C ARG A 72 6.58 -10.40 3.89
N GLN A 73 7.80 -10.76 3.49
CA GLN A 73 8.89 -11.15 4.37
C GLN A 73 9.27 -10.00 5.30
N ALA A 74 9.51 -8.81 4.77
CA ALA A 74 9.81 -7.61 5.56
C ALA A 74 8.71 -7.29 6.59
N ARG A 75 7.43 -7.55 6.28
CA ARG A 75 6.33 -7.40 7.25
C ARG A 75 6.35 -8.46 8.36
N LYS A 76 6.81 -9.68 8.07
CA LYS A 76 6.96 -10.75 9.07
C LYS A 76 8.17 -10.51 9.99
N GLU A 77 9.26 -10.01 9.41
CA GLU A 77 10.50 -9.68 10.14
C GLU A 77 10.36 -8.42 10.98
N ARG A 78 9.39 -7.55 10.65
CA ARG A 78 9.09 -6.36 11.44
C ARG A 78 8.67 -6.75 12.85
N ILE A 79 9.54 -6.47 13.82
CA ILE A 79 9.29 -6.68 15.25
C ILE A 79 8.07 -5.85 15.67
N PRO A 80 7.03 -6.46 16.28
CA PRO A 80 5.91 -5.71 16.82
C PRO A 80 6.37 -4.75 17.91
N ASN A 81 5.90 -3.50 17.88
CA ASN A 81 6.19 -2.55 18.95
C ASN A 81 5.48 -3.01 20.25
N PRO A 82 6.22 -3.41 21.31
CA PRO A 82 5.65 -3.98 22.52
C PRO A 82 4.78 -2.99 23.32
N THR A 83 4.92 -1.67 23.08
CA THR A 83 4.17 -0.63 23.78
C THR A 83 2.70 -0.54 23.35
N SER A 84 2.30 -1.28 22.30
CA SER A 84 0.94 -1.20 21.75
C SER A 84 -0.06 -2.19 22.36
N ALA A 85 0.40 -3.12 23.20
CA ALA A 85 -0.48 -4.12 23.80
C ALA A 85 -1.41 -3.51 24.86
N VAL A 86 -2.71 -3.80 24.78
CA VAL A 86 -3.75 -3.27 25.69
C VAL A 86 -4.60 -4.41 26.24
N ARG A 87 -4.86 -4.41 27.55
CA ARG A 87 -5.72 -5.40 28.20
C ARG A 87 -7.19 -5.03 28.08
N CYS A 88 -8.04 -6.01 27.81
CA CYS A 88 -9.49 -5.85 27.85
C CYS A 88 -9.97 -5.67 29.30
N PRO A 89 -10.76 -4.62 29.60
CA PRO A 89 -11.27 -4.41 30.95
C PRO A 89 -12.32 -5.45 31.38
N THR A 90 -12.99 -6.12 30.42
CA THR A 90 -14.10 -7.04 30.72
C THR A 90 -13.63 -8.47 30.99
N CYS A 91 -12.68 -8.99 30.22
CA CYS A 91 -12.22 -10.38 30.33
C CYS A 91 -10.71 -10.54 30.51
N GLY A 92 -9.95 -9.45 30.63
CA GLY A 92 -8.50 -9.48 30.87
C GLY A 92 -7.63 -9.89 29.67
N ARG A 93 -8.22 -10.26 28.52
CA ARG A 93 -7.49 -10.63 27.30
C ARG A 93 -6.55 -9.51 26.85
N VAL A 94 -5.28 -9.84 26.61
CA VAL A 94 -4.28 -8.93 26.02
C VAL A 94 -4.52 -8.83 24.51
N CYS A 95 -4.83 -7.64 24.03
CA CYS A 95 -4.97 -7.32 22.61
C CYS A 95 -3.69 -6.67 22.10
N ALA A 96 -3.24 -7.05 20.90
CA ALA A 96 -1.99 -6.54 20.31
C ALA A 96 -2.02 -5.04 19.95
N SER A 97 -3.19 -4.39 19.99
CA SER A 97 -3.35 -2.96 19.72
C SER A 97 -4.68 -2.44 20.29
N THR A 98 -4.84 -1.12 20.37
CA THR A 98 -6.13 -0.46 20.67
C THR A 98 -7.22 -0.82 19.65
N PHE A 99 -6.86 -0.98 18.38
CA PHE A 99 -7.78 -1.47 17.35
C PHE A 99 -8.18 -2.93 17.60
N GLY A 100 -7.22 -3.77 18.00
CA GLY A 100 -7.47 -5.15 18.43
C GLY A 100 -8.49 -5.21 19.57
N LEU A 101 -8.34 -4.33 20.58
CA LEU A 101 -9.30 -4.19 21.68
C LEU A 101 -10.69 -3.79 21.16
N ARG A 102 -10.81 -2.77 20.30
CA ARG A 102 -12.11 -2.36 19.74
C ARG A 102 -12.80 -3.49 18.98
N SER A 103 -12.04 -4.23 18.17
CA SER A 103 -12.59 -5.37 17.45
C SER A 103 -13.05 -6.48 18.39
N HIS A 104 -12.28 -6.74 19.44
CA HIS A 104 -12.61 -7.70 20.48
C HIS A 104 -13.87 -7.30 21.26
N LEU A 105 -14.02 -6.03 21.63
CA LEU A 105 -15.19 -5.49 22.34
C LEU A 105 -16.49 -5.61 21.52
N ARG A 106 -16.42 -5.72 20.18
CA ARG A 106 -17.61 -5.98 19.35
C ARG A 106 -18.13 -7.41 19.42
N ARG A 107 -17.32 -8.34 19.94
CA ARG A 107 -17.69 -9.76 20.09
C ARG A 107 -17.96 -10.16 21.55
N HIS A 108 -17.89 -9.19 22.46
CA HIS A 108 -18.45 -9.35 23.79
C HIS A 108 -19.96 -9.21 23.73
#